data_AF-A0A953Z4W2-F1
#
_entry.id   AF-A0A953Z4W2-F1
#
_cell.length_a   1.000
_cell.length_b   1.000
_cell.length_c   1.000
_cell.angle_alpha   90.00
_cell.angle_beta   90.00
_cell.angle_gamma   90.00
#
_symmetry.space_group_name_H-M   'P 1'
#
loop_
_entity.id
_entity.type
_entity.pdbx_description
1 polymer ?
#
loop_
_entity_poly.entity_id
_entity_poly.type
_entity_poly.pdbx_seq_one_letter_code
_entity_poly.pdbx_strand_id
1 'polypeptide(L)'
;MIRQRIAIVGAGISGLVAARRLAKEHDVTIFEAARYIGGHTNTVDVVHAAGVSAVDTGFIVFNDRTYPNFVRLLEELGVASQPSDMGFSVRCDRTRLEYNGANLNTIFAQRRNALRPSFYRMLLDILRFNKAALELLDHPDDSITLGEYLRRGRYSRQFVDHYLVPMGAAIWSARPDAMLE
;
A
#
# COMPACT_ATOMS: atom_id res chain seq x y z
N MET A 1 6.66 -17.26 -37.60
CA MET A 1 5.49 -17.63 -36.76
C MET A 1 4.25 -17.00 -37.37
N ILE A 2 3.08 -17.63 -37.24
CA ILE A 2 1.81 -17.09 -37.75
C ILE A 2 1.35 -15.99 -36.79
N ARG A 3 1.03 -14.81 -37.33
CA ARG A 3 0.50 -13.68 -36.56
C ARG A 3 -0.93 -14.01 -36.09
N GLN A 4 -1.17 -14.01 -34.78
CA GLN A 4 -2.49 -14.30 -34.20
C GLN A 4 -3.30 -13.02 -33.97
N ARG A 5 -4.64 -13.15 -33.93
CA ARG A 5 -5.56 -12.09 -33.49
C ARG A 5 -5.92 -12.33 -32.03
N ILE A 6 -5.54 -11.40 -31.15
CA ILE A 6 -5.67 -11.53 -29.70
C ILE A 6 -6.56 -10.41 -29.16
N ALA A 7 -7.56 -10.77 -28.37
CA ALA A 7 -8.38 -9.81 -27.63
C ALA A 7 -7.92 -9.74 -26.16
N ILE A 8 -7.75 -8.53 -25.64
CA ILE A 8 -7.48 -8.25 -24.23
C ILE A 8 -8.68 -7.48 -23.68
N VAL A 9 -9.26 -7.96 -22.58
CA VAL A 9 -10.40 -7.31 -21.90
C VAL A 9 -9.89 -6.64 -20.63
N GLY A 10 -9.95 -5.31 -20.60
CA GLY A 10 -9.39 -4.44 -19.58
C GLY A 10 -8.11 -3.74 -20.05
N ALA A 11 -8.14 -2.41 -20.06
CA ALA A 11 -6.99 -1.53 -20.32
C ALA A 11 -6.37 -1.01 -19.01
N GLY A 12 -6.41 -1.79 -17.93
CA GLY A 12 -5.58 -1.57 -16.75
C GLY A 12 -4.09 -1.82 -17.04
N ILE A 13 -3.22 -1.54 -16.07
CA ILE A 13 -1.76 -1.70 -16.24
C ILE A 13 -1.35 -3.10 -16.74
N SER A 14 -1.99 -4.16 -16.23
CA SER A 14 -1.71 -5.54 -16.68
C SER A 14 -2.10 -5.76 -18.14
N GLY A 15 -3.28 -5.31 -18.55
CA GLY A 15 -3.76 -5.42 -19.93
C GLY A 15 -2.92 -4.59 -20.90
N LEU A 16 -2.55 -3.37 -20.53
CA LEU A 16 -1.69 -2.50 -21.33
C LEU A 16 -0.27 -3.07 -21.50
N VAL A 17 0.32 -3.61 -20.43
CA VAL A 17 1.64 -4.25 -20.51
C VAL A 17 1.57 -5.53 -21.36
N ALA A 18 0.55 -6.37 -21.17
CA ALA A 18 0.34 -7.55 -22.00
C ALA A 18 0.20 -7.17 -23.48
N ALA A 19 -0.63 -6.17 -23.79
CA ALA A 19 -0.81 -5.66 -25.13
C ALA A 19 0.51 -5.15 -25.73
N ARG A 20 1.27 -4.33 -24.98
CA ARG A 20 2.55 -3.78 -25.43
C ARG A 20 3.57 -4.86 -25.79
N ARG A 21 3.58 -5.99 -25.05
CA ARG A 21 4.48 -7.11 -25.34
C ARG A 21 3.99 -7.95 -26.52
N LEU A 22 2.70 -8.30 -26.57
CA LEU A 22 2.12 -9.15 -27.62
C LEU A 22 2.02 -8.44 -28.98
N ALA A 23 1.80 -7.13 -29.01
CA ALA A 23 1.64 -6.34 -30.23
C ALA A 23 2.89 -6.35 -31.13
N LYS A 24 4.06 -6.76 -30.61
CA LYS A 24 5.28 -6.94 -31.40
C LYS A 24 5.17 -8.08 -32.42
N GLU A 25 4.36 -9.09 -32.14
CA GLU A 25 4.30 -10.34 -32.91
C GLU A 25 2.87 -10.73 -33.33
N HIS A 26 1.85 -10.04 -32.80
CA HIS A 26 0.43 -10.37 -32.96
C HIS A 26 -0.41 -9.12 -33.24
N ASP A 27 -1.64 -9.33 -33.74
CA ASP A 27 -2.65 -8.29 -33.90
C ASP A 27 -3.51 -8.25 -32.64
N VAL A 28 -3.34 -7.20 -31.82
CA VAL A 28 -3.99 -7.07 -30.51
C VAL A 28 -5.13 -6.07 -30.57
N THR A 29 -6.30 -6.44 -30.05
CA THR A 29 -7.44 -5.55 -29.80
C THR A 29 -7.70 -5.48 -28.30
N ILE A 30 -7.83 -4.28 -27.74
CA ILE A 30 -8.11 -4.07 -26.32
C ILE A 30 -9.56 -3.57 -26.18
N PHE A 31 -10.32 -4.15 -25.27
CA PHE A 31 -11.66 -3.72 -24.89
C PHE A 31 -11.61 -3.15 -23.48
N GLU A 32 -12.03 -1.90 -23.30
CA GLU A 32 -12.12 -1.24 -22.00
C GLU A 32 -13.54 -0.76 -21.76
N ALA A 33 -14.04 -0.96 -20.54
CA ALA A 33 -15.39 -0.55 -20.15
C ALA A 33 -15.44 0.94 -19.79
N ALA A 34 -14.36 1.49 -19.25
CA ALA A 34 -14.24 2.89 -18.89
C ALA A 34 -13.96 3.79 -20.11
N ARG A 35 -14.18 5.10 -19.92
CA ARG A 35 -13.86 6.14 -20.90
C ARG A 35 -12.37 6.50 -20.99
N TYR A 36 -11.52 5.80 -20.24
CA TYR A 36 -10.10 6.08 -20.10
C TYR A 36 -9.32 4.76 -19.90
N ILE A 37 -8.02 4.79 -20.18
CA ILE A 37 -7.12 3.65 -19.96
C ILE A 37 -6.35 3.81 -18.65
N GLY A 38 -5.90 2.71 -18.07
CA GLY A 38 -5.08 2.66 -16.84
C GLY A 38 -5.79 2.01 -15.65
N GLY A 39 -7.12 2.07 -15.60
CA GLY A 39 -7.89 1.53 -14.48
C GLY A 39 -7.54 2.24 -13.16
N HIS A 40 -6.93 1.53 -12.21
CA HIS A 40 -6.48 2.11 -10.93
C HIS A 40 -5.26 3.03 -11.05
N THR A 41 -4.50 2.98 -12.15
CA THR A 41 -3.50 4.00 -12.43
C THR A 41 -4.22 5.21 -13.03
N ASN A 42 -4.63 6.15 -12.17
CA ASN A 42 -5.48 7.27 -12.54
C ASN A 42 -4.87 8.60 -12.07
N THR A 43 -4.57 9.46 -13.03
CA THR A 43 -4.05 10.82 -12.82
C THR A 43 -5.10 11.81 -13.30
N VAL A 44 -5.43 12.79 -12.47
CA VAL A 44 -6.41 13.83 -12.79
C VAL A 44 -5.77 15.21 -12.72
N ASP A 45 -6.15 16.08 -13.64
CA ASP A 45 -5.72 17.47 -13.61
C ASP A 45 -6.56 18.26 -12.59
N VAL A 46 -5.88 18.86 -11.62
CA VAL A 46 -6.47 19.72 -10.59
C VAL A 46 -6.10 21.16 -10.86
N VAL A 47 -7.09 22.03 -11.05
CA VAL A 47 -6.91 23.47 -11.24
C VAL A 47 -6.90 24.17 -9.89
N HIS A 48 -5.87 24.97 -9.64
CA HIS A 48 -5.69 25.76 -8.41
C HIS A 48 -5.05 27.12 -8.72
N ALA A 49 -4.93 27.98 -7.70
CA ALA A 49 -4.44 29.36 -7.86
C ALA A 49 -3.03 29.49 -8.49
N ALA A 50 -2.21 28.43 -8.40
CA ALA A 50 -0.86 28.39 -8.95
C ALA A 50 -0.76 27.71 -10.34
N GLY A 51 -1.88 27.21 -10.89
CA GLY A 51 -1.92 26.55 -12.19
C GLY A 51 -2.69 25.23 -12.17
N VAL A 52 -2.29 24.31 -13.04
CA VAL A 52 -2.85 22.96 -13.15
C VAL A 52 -1.79 21.96 -12.70
N SER A 53 -2.18 21.04 -11.82
CA SER A 53 -1.30 19.98 -11.33
C SER A 53 -1.93 18.61 -11.60
N ALA A 54 -1.12 17.69 -12.12
CA ALA A 54 -1.50 16.29 -12.29
C ALA A 54 -1.43 15.57 -10.94
N VAL A 55 -2.56 15.01 -10.48
CA VAL A 55 -2.69 14.35 -9.17
C VAL A 55 -3.06 12.89 -9.38
N ASP A 56 -2.21 12.00 -8.90
CA ASP A 56 -2.50 10.56 -8.88
C ASP A 56 -3.49 10.22 -7.76
N THR A 57 -4.51 9.43 -8.07
CA THR A 57 -5.64 9.15 -7.17
C THR A 57 -5.81 7.67 -6.83
N GLY A 58 -5.05 6.80 -7.48
CA GLY A 58 -5.06 5.36 -7.19
C GLY A 58 -3.64 4.88 -6.89
N PHE A 59 -2.93 4.44 -7.93
CA PHE A 59 -1.51 4.08 -7.79
C PHE A 59 -0.62 5.32 -7.81
N ILE A 60 0.01 5.64 -6.67
CA ILE A 60 0.76 6.91 -6.49
C ILE A 60 2.25 6.71 -6.19
N VAL A 61 2.69 5.48 -5.90
CA VAL A 61 4.02 5.21 -5.35
C VAL A 61 4.47 3.78 -5.61
N PHE A 62 5.77 3.58 -5.77
CA PHE A 62 6.41 2.28 -5.90
C PHE A 62 7.75 2.29 -5.14
N ASN A 63 8.38 1.12 -4.99
CA ASN A 63 9.76 0.99 -4.51
C ASN A 63 10.52 -0.05 -5.34
N ASP A 64 11.84 0.07 -5.38
CA ASP A 64 12.74 -0.78 -6.14
C ASP A 64 12.72 -2.25 -5.69
N ARG A 65 12.55 -2.51 -4.39
CA ARG A 65 12.54 -3.86 -3.81
C ARG A 65 11.34 -4.70 -4.24
N THR A 66 10.15 -4.11 -4.23
CA THR A 66 8.88 -4.85 -4.47
C THR A 66 8.38 -4.70 -5.90
N TYR A 67 8.89 -3.73 -6.67
CA TYR A 67 8.42 -3.45 -8.03
C TYR A 67 9.53 -3.50 -9.12
N PRO A 68 10.44 -4.49 -9.13
CA PRO A 68 11.57 -4.49 -10.08
C PRO A 68 11.12 -4.50 -11.56
N ASN A 69 10.02 -5.20 -11.88
CA ASN A 69 9.48 -5.24 -13.24
C ASN A 69 8.84 -3.90 -13.66
N PHE A 70 8.24 -3.16 -12.73
CA PHE A 70 7.64 -1.87 -13.01
C PHE A 70 8.71 -0.79 -13.18
N VAL A 71 9.78 -0.82 -12.37
CA VAL A 71 10.95 0.06 -12.54
C VAL A 71 11.53 -0.10 -13.95
N ARG A 72 11.77 -1.34 -14.39
CA ARG A 72 12.25 -1.62 -15.75
C ARG A 72 11.28 -1.12 -16.82
N LEU A 73 9.97 -1.22 -16.58
CA LEU A 73 8.97 -0.68 -17.51
C LEU A 73 9.07 0.84 -17.62
N LEU A 74 9.24 1.56 -16.51
CA LEU A 74 9.40 3.02 -16.52
C LEU A 74 10.68 3.42 -17.26
N GLU A 75 11.79 2.70 -17.04
CA GLU A 75 13.05 2.90 -17.76
C GLU A 75 12.89 2.68 -19.27
N GLU A 76 12.24 1.58 -19.67
CA GLU A 76 11.94 1.29 -21.09
C GLU A 76 11.05 2.38 -21.74
N LEU A 77 10.23 3.07 -20.94
CA LEU A 77 9.36 4.16 -21.39
C LEU A 77 10.03 5.54 -21.28
N GLY A 78 11.20 5.64 -20.66
CA GLY A 78 11.86 6.92 -20.37
C GLY A 78 11.11 7.80 -19.36
N VAL A 79 10.31 7.20 -18.48
CA VAL A 79 9.53 7.92 -17.46
C VAL A 79 10.39 8.13 -16.22
N ALA A 80 10.60 9.40 -15.85
CA ALA A 80 11.34 9.76 -14.66
C ALA A 80 10.52 9.48 -13.38
N SER A 81 11.24 9.17 -12.30
CA SER A 81 10.69 9.09 -10.95
C SER A 81 11.41 10.09 -10.03
N GLN A 82 10.79 10.36 -8.89
CA GLN A 82 11.38 11.20 -7.85
C GLN A 82 11.31 10.49 -6.49
N PRO A 83 12.31 10.67 -5.62
CA PRO A 83 12.23 10.19 -4.25
C PRO A 83 11.03 10.82 -3.52
N SER A 84 10.35 10.02 -2.70
CA SER A 84 9.30 10.49 -1.81
C SER A 84 9.41 9.76 -0.49
N ASP A 85 9.30 10.51 0.61
CA ASP A 85 9.25 9.94 1.94
C ASP A 85 7.81 9.50 2.25
N MET A 86 7.65 8.22 2.63
CA MET A 86 6.36 7.71 3.08
C MET A 86 6.29 7.74 4.60
N GLY A 87 5.50 8.67 5.13
CA GLY A 87 5.26 8.81 6.56
C GLY A 87 3.96 8.13 6.99
N PHE A 88 3.95 7.58 8.20
CA PHE A 88 2.72 7.11 8.86
C PHE A 88 2.50 7.87 10.17
N SER A 89 1.29 8.39 10.34
CA SER A 89 0.85 9.04 11.56
C SER A 89 -0.57 8.62 11.90
N VAL A 90 -0.86 8.51 13.19
CA VAL A 90 -2.18 8.14 13.69
C VAL A 90 -2.68 9.27 14.56
N ARG A 91 -3.91 9.69 14.28
CA ARG A 91 -4.73 10.51 15.17
C ARG A 91 -6.05 9.80 15.40
N CYS A 92 -6.34 9.48 16.64
CA CYS A 92 -7.60 8.87 17.05
C CYS A 92 -8.40 9.87 17.88
N ASP A 93 -9.44 10.47 17.31
CA ASP A 93 -10.26 11.46 18.02
C ASP A 93 -11.01 10.85 19.23
N ARG A 94 -11.36 9.55 19.17
CA ARG A 94 -12.04 8.83 20.26
C ARG A 94 -11.18 8.71 21.51
N THR A 95 -9.90 8.36 21.35
CA THR A 95 -8.97 8.17 22.48
C THR A 95 -8.04 9.37 22.70
N ARG A 96 -8.14 10.39 21.83
CA ARG A 96 -7.22 11.53 21.72
C ARG A 96 -5.76 11.11 21.53
N LEU A 97 -5.50 9.88 21.07
CA LEU A 97 -4.15 9.40 20.84
C LEU A 97 -3.60 10.00 19.55
N GLU A 98 -2.40 10.55 19.63
CA GLU A 98 -1.67 11.02 18.45
C GLU A 98 -0.21 10.59 18.55
N TYR A 99 0.33 10.04 17.47
CA TYR A 99 1.75 9.75 17.32
C TYR A 99 2.14 9.66 15.84
N ASN A 100 3.43 9.80 15.57
CA ASN A 100 4.02 9.55 14.25
C ASN A 100 5.27 8.67 14.42
N GLY A 101 5.50 7.75 13.47
CA GLY A 101 6.57 6.76 13.57
C GLY A 101 7.96 7.22 13.12
N ALA A 102 8.14 8.47 12.71
CA ALA A 102 9.38 8.92 12.06
C ALA A 102 10.59 8.97 13.01
N ASN A 103 10.40 9.32 14.29
CA ASN A 103 11.49 9.37 15.28
C ASN A 103 10.94 9.37 16.72
N LEU A 104 11.85 9.31 17.71
CA LEU A 104 11.48 9.33 19.13
C LEU A 104 10.75 10.62 19.56
N ASN A 105 11.03 11.75 18.92
CA ASN A 105 10.34 12.98 19.25
C ASN A 105 8.88 12.96 18.75
N THR A 106 8.64 12.39 17.56
CA THR A 106 7.31 12.30 16.96
C THR A 106 6.47 11.13 17.48
N ILE A 107 7.11 10.04 17.93
CA ILE A 107 6.40 8.95 18.62
C ILE A 107 5.85 9.44 19.97
N PHE A 108 6.58 10.31 20.66
CA PHE A 108 6.17 10.99 21.89
C PHE A 108 5.70 12.43 21.65
N ALA A 109 5.10 12.71 20.48
CA ALA A 109 4.48 14.01 20.20
C ALA A 109 3.52 14.42 21.33
N GLN A 110 2.81 13.44 21.91
CA GLN A 110 2.14 13.58 23.19
C GLN A 110 3.03 13.12 24.34
N ARG A 111 3.67 14.06 25.05
CA ARG A 111 4.63 13.76 26.14
C ARG A 111 4.07 12.89 27.26
N ARG A 112 2.77 12.99 27.55
CA ARG A 112 2.07 12.12 28.51
C ARG A 112 2.22 10.62 28.20
N ASN A 113 2.46 10.24 26.94
CA ASN A 113 2.65 8.85 26.56
C ASN A 113 3.97 8.27 27.09
N ALA A 114 4.94 9.11 27.45
CA ALA A 114 6.19 8.69 28.11
C ALA A 114 5.96 8.15 29.53
N LEU A 115 4.80 8.43 30.13
CA LEU A 115 4.41 7.90 31.44
C LEU A 115 3.29 6.85 31.34
N ARG A 116 2.95 6.40 30.12
CA ARG A 116 1.79 5.53 29.87
C ARG A 116 2.24 4.10 29.55
N PRO A 117 2.14 3.13 30.49
CA PRO A 117 2.61 1.75 30.27
C PRO A 117 1.97 1.07 29.06
N SER A 118 0.69 1.34 28.80
CA SER A 118 -0.01 0.77 27.63
C SER A 118 0.58 1.24 26.30
N PHE A 119 1.19 2.44 26.26
CA PHE A 119 1.85 2.95 25.05
C PHE A 119 3.17 2.22 24.81
N TYR A 120 3.97 1.99 25.86
CA TYR A 120 5.15 1.16 25.76
C TYR A 120 4.83 -0.28 25.35
N ARG A 121 3.75 -0.86 25.89
CA ARG A 121 3.28 -2.18 25.46
C ARG A 121 2.96 -2.21 23.97
N MET A 122 2.28 -1.18 23.45
CA MET A 122 2.03 -1.03 22.02
C MET A 122 3.34 -1.01 21.22
N LEU A 123 4.31 -0.18 21.61
CA LEU A 123 5.61 -0.09 20.92
C LEU A 123 6.37 -1.42 20.93
N LEU A 124 6.39 -2.12 22.06
CA LEU A 124 7.00 -3.45 22.17
C LEU A 124 6.30 -4.46 21.25
N ASP A 125 4.97 -4.42 21.20
CA ASP A 125 4.19 -5.28 20.30
C ASP A 125 4.43 -4.95 18.82
N ILE A 126 4.67 -3.69 18.44
CA ILE A 126 5.10 -3.31 17.09
C ILE A 126 6.42 -3.98 16.72
N LEU A 127 7.44 -3.84 17.57
CA LEU A 127 8.76 -4.42 17.32
C LEU A 127 8.69 -5.95 17.26
N ARG A 128 7.93 -6.55 18.19
CA ARG A 128 7.70 -7.99 18.24
C ARG A 128 6.99 -8.50 16.98
N PHE A 129 5.94 -7.81 16.53
CA PHE A 129 5.21 -8.17 15.32
C PHE A 129 6.11 -8.10 14.10
N ASN A 130 6.85 -7.02 13.89
CA ASN A 130 7.73 -6.86 12.74
C ASN A 130 8.82 -7.94 12.69
N LYS A 131 9.35 -8.35 13.84
CA LYS A 131 10.30 -9.47 13.91
C LYS A 131 9.63 -10.81 13.56
N ALA A 132 8.53 -11.14 14.24
CA ALA A 132 7.84 -12.41 14.08
C ALA A 132 7.19 -12.57 12.69
N ALA A 133 6.80 -11.47 12.05
CA ALA A 133 6.24 -11.47 10.71
C ALA A 133 7.27 -11.92 9.66
N LEU A 134 8.55 -11.57 9.84
CA LEU A 134 9.62 -12.06 8.95
C LEU A 134 9.81 -13.57 9.09
N GLU A 135 9.79 -14.09 10.31
CA GLU A 135 9.89 -15.54 10.58
C GLU A 135 8.68 -16.30 9.98
N LEU A 136 7.49 -15.69 9.96
CA LEU A 136 6.30 -16.28 9.36
C LEU A 136 6.39 -16.38 7.83
N LEU A 137 7.13 -15.48 7.17
CA LEU A 137 7.30 -15.52 5.71
C LEU A 137 8.14 -16.71 5.24
N ASP A 138 9.00 -17.26 6.10
CA ASP A 138 9.79 -18.46 5.78
C ASP A 138 8.93 -19.73 5.79
N HIS A 139 7.84 -19.72 6.57
CA HIS A 139 6.89 -20.83 6.71
C HIS A 139 5.45 -20.31 6.68
N PRO A 140 4.94 -19.91 5.51
CA PRO A 140 3.62 -19.32 5.40
C PRO A 140 2.54 -20.34 5.78
N ASP A 141 1.64 -19.92 6.68
CA ASP A 141 0.46 -20.68 7.09
C ASP A 141 -0.79 -19.86 6.77
N ASP A 142 -1.42 -20.16 5.63
CA ASP A 142 -2.63 -19.50 5.15
C ASP A 142 -3.90 -20.04 5.83
N SER A 143 -3.78 -20.96 6.80
CA SER A 143 -4.93 -21.55 7.49
C SER A 143 -5.46 -20.71 8.65
N ILE A 144 -4.73 -19.67 9.06
CA ILE A 144 -5.10 -18.78 10.17
C ILE A 144 -5.38 -17.37 9.68
N THR A 145 -6.40 -16.75 10.27
CA THR A 145 -6.69 -15.33 10.03
C THR A 145 -5.71 -14.44 10.79
N LEU A 146 -5.57 -13.18 10.36
CA LEU A 146 -4.74 -12.20 11.08
C LEU A 146 -5.23 -12.04 12.53
N GLY A 147 -6.55 -12.03 12.75
CA GLY A 147 -7.13 -11.95 14.09
C GLY A 147 -6.78 -13.14 14.98
N GLU A 148 -6.78 -14.37 14.44
CA GLU A 148 -6.37 -15.58 15.17
C GLU A 148 -4.88 -15.53 15.53
N TYR A 149 -4.02 -15.15 14.58
CA TYR A 149 -2.58 -14.98 14.80
C TYR A 149 -2.32 -14.00 15.96
N LEU A 150 -2.99 -12.84 15.96
CA LEU A 150 -2.81 -11.81 16.97
C LEU A 150 -3.30 -12.25 18.36
N ARG A 151 -4.41 -13.00 18.41
CA ARG A 151 -4.92 -13.59 19.66
C ARG A 151 -3.95 -14.64 20.22
N ARG A 152 -3.46 -15.56 19.39
CA ARG A 152 -2.46 -16.57 19.79
C ARG A 152 -1.18 -15.92 20.32
N GLY A 153 -0.68 -14.89 19.63
CA GLY A 153 0.49 -14.11 20.04
C GLY A 153 0.28 -13.19 21.25
N ARG A 154 -0.95 -13.10 21.78
CA ARG A 154 -1.33 -12.20 22.89
C ARG A 154 -0.89 -10.75 22.65
N TYR A 155 -1.11 -10.25 21.45
CA TYR A 155 -0.86 -8.85 21.11
C TYR A 155 -1.85 -7.93 21.84
N SER A 156 -1.39 -6.77 22.28
CA SER A 156 -2.24 -5.81 23.00
C SER A 156 -3.29 -5.19 22.09
N ARG A 157 -4.45 -4.84 22.68
CA ARG A 157 -5.48 -4.09 21.96
C ARG A 157 -4.97 -2.76 21.43
N GLN A 158 -4.07 -2.09 22.17
CA GLN A 158 -3.46 -0.84 21.72
C GLN A 158 -2.67 -1.03 20.43
N PHE A 159 -1.90 -2.12 20.30
CA PHE A 159 -1.22 -2.46 19.06
C PHE A 159 -2.20 -2.71 17.92
N VAL A 160 -3.24 -3.51 18.14
CA VAL A 160 -4.22 -3.83 17.10
C VAL A 160 -5.00 -2.59 16.66
N ASP A 161 -5.61 -1.88 17.61
CA ASP A 161 -6.58 -0.81 17.35
C ASP A 161 -5.93 0.52 16.97
N HIS A 162 -4.67 0.76 17.37
CA HIS A 162 -4.01 2.04 17.16
C HIS A 162 -2.80 2.00 16.23
N TYR A 163 -2.28 0.82 15.87
CA TYR A 163 -1.20 0.69 14.92
C TYR A 163 -1.59 -0.19 13.73
N LEU A 164 -1.89 -1.47 13.98
CA LEU A 164 -1.99 -2.46 12.91
C LEU A 164 -3.21 -2.25 12.02
N VAL A 165 -4.40 -2.14 12.62
CA VAL A 165 -5.64 -1.93 11.86
C VAL A 165 -5.64 -0.58 11.12
N PRO A 166 -5.28 0.56 11.74
CA PRO A 166 -5.20 1.82 11.02
C PRO A 166 -4.19 1.80 9.86
N MET A 167 -3.03 1.17 10.04
CA MET A 167 -2.03 1.04 8.99
C MET A 167 -2.52 0.17 7.84
N GLY A 168 -3.05 -1.02 8.15
CA GLY A 168 -3.54 -1.94 7.14
C GLY A 168 -4.74 -1.40 6.38
N ALA A 169 -5.72 -0.83 7.08
CA ALA A 169 -6.90 -0.23 6.44
C ALA A 169 -6.51 0.89 5.46
N ALA A 170 -5.49 1.71 5.81
CA ALA A 170 -4.99 2.76 4.93
C ALA A 170 -4.27 2.21 3.68
N ILE A 171 -3.48 1.13 3.83
CA ILE A 171 -2.72 0.53 2.73
C ILE A 171 -3.65 -0.22 1.76
N TRP A 172 -4.59 -1.02 2.29
CA TRP A 172 -5.45 -1.89 1.49
C TRP A 172 -6.82 -1.30 1.17
N SER A 173 -7.08 -0.05 1.57
CA SER A 173 -8.41 0.58 1.46
C SER A 173 -9.53 -0.32 2.02
N ALA A 174 -9.20 -1.09 3.05
CA ALA A 174 -10.05 -2.11 3.63
C ALA A 174 -10.88 -1.54 4.78
N ARG A 175 -12.05 -2.14 5.02
CA ARG A 175 -12.80 -1.82 6.23
C ARG A 175 -12.02 -2.31 7.46
N PRO A 176 -11.96 -1.53 8.56
CA PRO A 176 -11.20 -1.92 9.75
C PRO A 176 -11.57 -3.28 10.35
N ASP A 177 -12.85 -3.68 10.26
CA ASP A 177 -13.34 -4.96 10.77
C ASP A 177 -12.88 -6.14 9.91
N ALA A 178 -12.89 -5.99 8.58
CA ALA A 178 -12.43 -7.00 7.64
C ALA A 178 -10.92 -7.30 7.75
N MET A 179 -10.12 -6.41 8.36
CA MET A 179 -8.68 -6.64 8.54
C MET A 179 -8.35 -7.82 9.45
N LEU A 180 -9.26 -8.22 10.35
CA LEU A 180 -9.02 -9.27 11.34
C LEU A 180 -9.68 -10.60 10.98
N GLU A 181 -10.48 -10.61 9.92
CA GLU A 181 -11.22 -11.77 9.42
C GLU A 181 -10.37 -12.68 8.54
#